data_AF-A0A841ARI0-F1
#
_entry.id   AF-A0A841ARI0-F1
#
_cell.length_a   1.000
_cell.length_b   1.000
_cell.length_c   1.000
_cell.angle_alpha   90.00
_cell.angle_beta   90.00
_cell.angle_gamma   90.00
#
_symmetry.space_group_name_H-M   'P 1'
#
loop_
_entity.id
_entity.type
_entity.pdbx_description
1 polymer ?
#
loop_
_entity_poly.entity_id
_entity_poly.type
_entity_poly.pdbx_seq_one_letter_code
_entity_poly.pdbx_strand_id
1 'polypeptide(L)'
;MRETSGTRKRFWFDPRFAIGLGLIVVSIAGVVAIVGAADASVQVYTAREALAPGDRVHADDLALTGVRVDGADRLYLLPDDVGDEGLVITKPVGRGELVPASAVGSAAGVRQAALVIGVTGELAASVAPGSTVDVWTATRTGTGEYEPPTVAVSSATVVRLVDDSGLVVDTEAASVELLVPRSRLARLLEAIANEAAVSVVPTDLPGK
;
A
#
# COMPACT_ATOMS: atom_id res chain seq x y z
N MET A 1 -67.08 -21.02 -56.72
CA MET A 1 -66.98 -19.56 -56.82
C MET A 1 -67.48 -18.93 -55.52
N ARG A 2 -66.56 -18.57 -54.62
CA ARG A 2 -66.51 -17.33 -53.82
C ARG A 2 -65.49 -17.49 -52.68
N GLU A 3 -64.37 -16.78 -52.85
CA GLU A 3 -63.46 -16.35 -51.79
C GLU A 3 -64.21 -15.57 -50.70
N THR A 4 -63.80 -15.73 -49.44
CA THR A 4 -63.70 -14.61 -48.48
C THR A 4 -62.61 -14.96 -47.45
N SER A 5 -61.38 -14.48 -47.66
CA SER A 5 -60.85 -13.21 -47.11
C SER A 5 -60.38 -13.35 -45.66
N GLY A 6 -59.08 -13.62 -45.51
CA GLY A 6 -58.38 -13.56 -44.24
C GLY A 6 -58.55 -12.20 -43.57
N THR A 7 -59.18 -12.18 -42.41
CA THR A 7 -59.28 -10.99 -41.59
C THR A 7 -57.96 -10.81 -40.85
N ARG A 8 -57.11 -9.92 -41.37
CA ARG A 8 -55.98 -9.35 -40.62
C ARG A 8 -56.53 -8.76 -39.33
N LYS A 9 -56.35 -9.44 -38.19
CA LYS A 9 -56.64 -8.90 -36.87
C LYS A 9 -55.75 -7.68 -36.68
N ARG A 10 -56.33 -6.52 -36.94
CA ARG A 10 -55.76 -5.20 -36.65
C ARG A 10 -55.69 -5.11 -35.14
N PHE A 11 -54.54 -5.44 -34.57
CA PHE A 11 -54.26 -5.31 -33.14
C PHE A 11 -54.35 -3.81 -32.81
N TRP A 12 -55.51 -3.38 -32.35
CA TRP A 12 -55.75 -1.99 -32.00
C TRP A 12 -55.21 -1.81 -30.58
N PHE A 13 -53.99 -1.30 -30.48
CA PHE A 13 -53.34 -1.03 -29.21
C PHE A 13 -54.14 0.05 -28.48
N ASP A 14 -54.76 -0.30 -27.35
CA ASP A 14 -55.44 0.69 -26.51
C ASP A 14 -54.36 1.57 -25.85
N PRO A 15 -54.31 2.88 -26.14
CA PRO A 15 -53.31 3.78 -25.56
C PRO A 15 -53.36 3.79 -24.03
N ARG A 16 -54.52 3.52 -23.41
CA ARG A 16 -54.65 3.42 -21.95
C ARG A 16 -53.94 2.18 -21.40
N PHE A 17 -54.02 1.06 -22.11
CA PHE A 17 -53.29 -0.16 -21.77
C PHE A 17 -51.78 0.03 -21.93
N ALA A 18 -51.34 0.70 -23.00
CA ALA A 18 -49.93 1.03 -23.20
C ALA A 18 -49.37 1.91 -22.08
N ILE A 19 -50.13 2.91 -21.62
CA ILE A 19 -49.74 3.78 -20.50
C ILE A 19 -49.64 2.97 -19.20
N GLY A 20 -50.66 2.15 -18.89
CA GLY A 20 -50.64 1.31 -17.68
C GLY A 20 -49.46 0.33 -17.68
N LEU A 21 -49.20 -0.33 -18.82
CA LEU A 21 -48.05 -1.23 -18.98
C LEU A 21 -46.71 -0.47 -18.86
N GLY A 22 -46.62 0.72 -19.46
CA GLY A 22 -45.43 1.57 -19.34
C GLY A 22 -45.12 1.95 -17.90
N LEU A 23 -46.14 2.33 -17.11
CA LEU A 23 -45.98 2.64 -15.69
C LEU A 23 -45.49 1.43 -14.87
N ILE A 24 -46.00 0.22 -15.18
CA ILE A 24 -45.55 -1.02 -14.52
C ILE A 24 -44.07 -1.28 -14.85
N VAL A 25 -43.67 -1.20 -16.12
CA VAL A 25 -42.28 -1.42 -16.53
C VAL A 25 -41.34 -0.42 -15.87
N VAL A 26 -41.70 0.87 -15.83
CA VAL A 26 -40.91 1.91 -15.17
C VAL A 26 -40.81 1.67 -13.66
N SER A 27 -41.90 1.25 -13.01
CA SER A 27 -41.89 0.92 -11.58
C SER A 27 -40.97 -0.27 -11.27
N ILE A 28 -41.06 -1.35 -12.06
CA ILE A 28 -40.19 -2.52 -11.91
C ILE A 28 -38.72 -2.13 -12.15
N ALA A 29 -38.43 -1.40 -13.23
CA ALA A 29 -37.09 -0.94 -13.54
C ALA A 29 -36.53 -0.04 -12.42
N GLY A 30 -37.36 0.86 -11.87
CA GLY A 30 -37.01 1.70 -10.73
C GLY A 30 -36.66 0.89 -9.49
N VAL A 31 -37.47 -0.12 -9.14
CA VAL A 31 -37.19 -1.00 -8.00
C VAL A 31 -35.92 -1.82 -8.24
N VAL A 32 -35.74 -2.41 -9.42
CA VAL A 32 -34.53 -3.17 -9.77
C VAL A 32 -33.29 -2.28 -9.70
N ALA A 33 -33.37 -1.04 -10.18
CA ALA A 33 -32.27 -0.08 -10.11
C ALA A 33 -31.94 0.29 -8.66
N ILE A 34 -32.96 0.54 -7.81
CA ILE A 34 -32.75 0.86 -6.39
C ILE A 34 -32.14 -0.33 -5.64
N VAL A 35 -32.64 -1.54 -5.86
CA VAL A 35 -32.12 -2.76 -5.24
C VAL A 35 -30.70 -3.05 -5.73
N GLY A 36 -30.44 -2.91 -7.03
CA GLY A 36 -29.10 -3.10 -7.60
C GLY A 36 -28.09 -2.06 -7.11
N ALA A 37 -28.49 -0.79 -7.02
CA ALA A 37 -27.66 0.27 -6.44
C ALA A 37 -27.43 0.04 -4.93
N ALA A 38 -28.44 -0.49 -4.23
CA ALA A 38 -28.29 -0.89 -2.85
C ALA A 38 -27.35 -2.10 -2.72
N ASP A 39 -27.26 -3.01 -3.69
CA ASP A 39 -26.48 -4.25 -3.56
C ASP A 39 -24.97 -4.13 -3.86
N ALA A 40 -24.45 -2.90 -3.91
CA ALA A 40 -23.02 -2.66 -4.04
C ALA A 40 -22.27 -3.21 -2.83
N SER A 41 -21.56 -4.32 -3.02
CA SER A 41 -20.67 -4.92 -2.03
C SER A 41 -19.23 -4.94 -2.57
N VAL A 42 -18.27 -4.76 -1.68
CA VAL A 42 -16.84 -4.86 -1.99
C VAL A 42 -16.37 -6.25 -1.60
N GLN A 43 -15.68 -6.93 -2.51
CA GLN A 43 -15.07 -8.23 -2.22
C GLN A 43 -13.76 -8.01 -1.46
N VAL A 44 -13.66 -8.58 -0.27
CA VAL A 44 -12.47 -8.51 0.58
C VAL A 44 -12.10 -9.91 1.07
N TYR A 45 -10.88 -10.09 1.54
CA TYR A 45 -10.43 -11.36 2.10
C TYR A 45 -10.81 -11.56 3.56
N THR A 46 -11.08 -12.82 3.87
CA THR A 46 -11.35 -13.35 5.22
C THR A 46 -10.39 -14.51 5.48
N ALA A 47 -9.86 -14.60 6.69
CA ALA A 47 -8.93 -15.66 7.05
C ALA A 47 -9.64 -17.03 7.17
N ARG A 48 -9.15 -18.07 6.49
CA ARG A 48 -9.73 -19.43 6.59
C ARG A 48 -9.43 -20.10 7.93
N GLU A 49 -8.26 -19.82 8.49
CA GLU A 49 -7.80 -20.28 9.79
C GLU A 49 -7.23 -19.09 10.58
N ALA A 50 -6.88 -19.29 11.85
CA ALA A 50 -6.23 -18.24 12.62
C ALA A 50 -4.81 -17.97 12.10
N LEU A 51 -4.47 -16.70 11.92
CA LEU A 51 -3.22 -16.23 11.36
C LEU A 51 -2.42 -15.48 12.42
N ALA A 52 -1.19 -15.93 12.66
CA ALA A 52 -0.28 -15.35 13.63
C ALA A 52 0.73 -14.38 12.97
N PRO A 53 1.23 -13.38 13.71
CA PRO A 53 2.32 -12.53 13.22
C PRO A 53 3.53 -13.35 12.79
N GLY A 54 4.03 -13.09 11.59
CA GLY A 54 5.12 -13.83 10.96
C GLY A 54 4.67 -14.90 9.95
N ASP A 55 3.39 -15.29 9.97
CA ASP A 55 2.85 -16.24 9.00
C ASP A 55 2.89 -15.64 7.59
N ARG A 56 3.25 -16.48 6.61
CA ARG A 56 3.13 -16.13 5.20
C ARG A 56 1.80 -16.65 4.68
N VAL A 57 1.04 -15.77 4.03
CA VAL A 57 -0.29 -16.07 3.49
C VAL A 57 -0.34 -15.83 1.99
N HIS A 58 -1.03 -16.74 1.30
CA HIS A 58 -1.37 -16.61 -0.12
C HIS A 58 -2.89 -16.61 -0.30
N ALA A 59 -3.36 -16.37 -1.52
CA ALA A 59 -4.79 -16.30 -1.82
C ALA A 59 -5.55 -17.58 -1.42
N ASP A 60 -4.89 -18.74 -1.46
CA ASP A 60 -5.48 -20.04 -1.09
C ASP A 60 -5.78 -20.15 0.42
N ASP A 61 -5.04 -19.45 1.26
CA ASP A 61 -5.24 -19.39 2.72
C ASP A 61 -6.41 -18.47 3.10
N LEU A 62 -6.99 -17.78 2.11
CA LEU A 62 -7.99 -16.74 2.29
C LEU A 62 -9.29 -17.11 1.56
N ALA A 63 -10.40 -16.59 2.07
CA ALA A 63 -11.72 -16.71 1.46
C ALA A 63 -12.24 -15.33 1.08
N LEU A 64 -12.89 -15.22 -0.09
CA LEU A 64 -13.52 -13.97 -0.51
C LEU A 64 -14.87 -13.80 0.18
N THR A 65 -15.14 -12.60 0.69
CA THR A 65 -16.41 -12.24 1.33
C THR A 65 -16.82 -10.85 0.87
N GLY A 66 -18.07 -10.73 0.43
CA GLY A 66 -18.67 -9.45 0.05
C GLY A 66 -19.10 -8.67 1.29
N VAL A 67 -18.54 -7.48 1.49
CA VAL A 67 -18.86 -6.60 2.62
C VAL A 67 -19.47 -5.28 2.16
N ARG A 68 -20.30 -4.70 3.01
CA ARG A 68 -21.03 -3.46 2.76
C ARG A 68 -20.63 -2.41 3.79
N VAL A 69 -19.34 -2.11 3.81
CA VAL A 69 -18.74 -1.14 4.73
C VAL A 69 -18.16 0.00 3.90
N ASP A 70 -18.51 1.23 4.26
CA ASP A 70 -17.96 2.41 3.61
C ASP A 70 -16.44 2.45 3.79
N GLY A 71 -15.72 2.54 2.67
CA GLY A 71 -14.25 2.52 2.68
C GLY A 71 -13.63 1.14 2.88
N ALA A 72 -14.38 0.04 2.71
CA ALA A 72 -13.87 -1.32 2.80
C ALA A 72 -12.65 -1.58 1.91
N ASP A 73 -12.64 -0.95 0.72
CA ASP A 73 -11.55 -0.96 -0.26
C ASP A 73 -10.22 -0.42 0.27
N ARG A 74 -10.24 0.38 1.34
CA ARG A 74 -9.04 0.93 1.99
C ARG A 74 -8.71 0.27 3.33
N LEU A 75 -9.69 -0.33 3.98
CA LEU A 75 -9.57 -0.86 5.34
C LEU A 75 -9.21 -2.35 5.34
N TYR A 76 -9.65 -3.09 4.33
CA TYR A 76 -9.49 -4.54 4.24
C TYR A 76 -8.72 -4.94 3.00
N LEU A 77 -8.15 -6.14 3.06
CA LEU A 77 -7.35 -6.70 1.99
C LEU A 77 -8.22 -7.09 0.79
N LEU A 78 -7.87 -6.59 -0.38
CA LEU A 78 -8.55 -6.86 -1.65
C LEU A 78 -7.93 -8.06 -2.39
N PRO A 79 -8.69 -8.69 -3.31
CA PRO A 79 -8.18 -9.75 -4.20
C PRO A 79 -6.87 -9.38 -4.89
N ASP A 80 -6.79 -8.15 -5.40
CA ASP A 80 -5.67 -7.67 -6.22
C ASP A 80 -4.43 -7.30 -5.37
N ASP A 81 -4.56 -7.23 -4.04
CA ASP A 81 -3.45 -6.89 -3.14
C ASP A 81 -2.54 -8.10 -2.84
N VAL A 82 -3.05 -9.32 -3.05
CA VAL A 82 -2.29 -10.56 -2.79
C VAL A 82 -1.56 -10.95 -4.06
N GLY A 83 -0.31 -10.49 -4.19
CA GLY A 83 0.59 -10.90 -5.27
C GLY A 83 1.11 -12.33 -5.11
N ASP A 84 1.82 -12.82 -6.13
CA ASP A 84 2.35 -14.18 -6.20
C ASP A 84 3.34 -14.52 -5.06
N GLU A 85 4.06 -13.53 -4.54
CA GLU A 85 4.98 -13.73 -3.41
C GLU A 85 4.28 -13.90 -2.06
N GLY A 86 2.96 -13.67 -2.02
CA GLY A 86 2.16 -13.65 -0.80
C GLY A 86 2.47 -12.46 0.09
N LEU A 87 1.83 -12.45 1.26
CA LEU A 87 1.96 -11.42 2.28
C LEU A 87 2.42 -12.02 3.60
N VAL A 88 2.96 -11.18 4.47
CA VAL A 88 3.36 -11.56 5.83
C VAL A 88 2.42 -10.90 6.81
N ILE A 89 1.88 -11.70 7.74
CA ILE A 89 0.99 -11.23 8.79
C ILE A 89 1.81 -10.44 9.82
N THR A 90 1.38 -9.22 10.14
CA THR A 90 2.04 -8.32 11.10
C THR A 90 1.23 -8.13 12.37
N LYS A 91 -0.06 -8.45 12.34
CA LYS A 91 -0.99 -8.44 13.49
C LYS A 91 -1.83 -9.72 13.45
N PRO A 92 -2.17 -10.31 14.60
CA PRO A 92 -2.98 -11.53 14.62
C PRO A 92 -4.35 -11.29 13.97
N VAL A 93 -4.82 -12.26 13.20
CA VAL A 93 -6.16 -12.26 12.60
C VAL A 93 -6.83 -13.59 12.93
N GLY A 94 -8.02 -13.53 13.51
CA GLY A 94 -8.79 -14.72 13.89
C GLY A 94 -9.36 -15.46 12.69
N ARG A 95 -9.67 -16.74 12.88
CA ARG A 95 -10.39 -17.54 11.87
C ARG A 95 -11.75 -16.89 11.58
N GLY A 96 -12.06 -16.70 10.30
CA GLY A 96 -13.31 -16.11 9.85
C GLY A 96 -13.37 -14.58 10.00
N GLU A 97 -12.28 -13.94 10.43
CA GLU A 97 -12.21 -12.48 10.48
C GLU A 97 -11.82 -11.91 9.10
N LEU A 98 -12.39 -10.75 8.77
CA LEU A 98 -11.97 -9.95 7.63
C LEU A 98 -10.51 -9.54 7.85
N VAL A 99 -9.66 -9.70 6.85
CA VAL A 99 -8.24 -9.38 6.95
C VAL A 99 -8.06 -7.86 6.79
N PRO A 100 -7.66 -7.14 7.85
CA PRO A 100 -7.40 -5.71 7.71
C PRO A 100 -6.16 -5.49 6.84
N ALA A 101 -6.18 -4.49 5.96
CA ALA A 101 -5.00 -4.13 5.15
C ALA A 101 -3.79 -3.78 6.05
N SER A 102 -4.04 -3.26 7.25
CA SER A 102 -3.00 -2.94 8.23
C SER A 102 -2.44 -4.14 9.02
N ALA A 103 -3.01 -5.34 8.84
CA ALA A 103 -2.55 -6.58 9.48
C ALA A 103 -1.58 -7.38 8.61
N VAL A 104 -1.34 -6.91 7.39
CA VAL A 104 -0.42 -7.54 6.43
C VAL A 104 0.71 -6.59 6.08
N GLY A 105 1.83 -7.15 5.63
CA GLY A 105 2.93 -6.42 5.03
C GLY A 105 3.58 -7.27 3.94
N SER A 106 4.22 -6.64 2.96
CA SER A 106 4.98 -7.39 1.97
C SER A 106 6.18 -8.08 2.63
N ALA A 107 6.59 -9.22 2.08
CA ALA A 107 7.77 -9.94 2.59
C ALA A 107 9.02 -9.04 2.57
N ALA A 108 9.15 -8.17 1.57
CA ALA A 108 10.21 -7.16 1.50
C ALA A 108 10.10 -6.10 2.60
N GLY A 109 8.90 -5.54 2.83
CA GLY A 109 8.68 -4.51 3.84
C GLY A 109 8.97 -5.01 5.26
N VAL A 110 8.60 -6.26 5.59
CA VAL A 110 8.88 -6.85 6.92
C VAL A 110 10.39 -7.07 7.15
N ARG A 111 11.23 -7.10 6.10
CA ARG A 111 12.69 -7.17 6.26
C ARG A 111 13.36 -5.82 6.44
N GLN A 112 12.60 -4.72 6.34
CA GLN A 112 13.10 -3.37 6.50
C GLN A 112 12.79 -2.79 7.89
N ALA A 113 13.59 -1.81 8.31
CA ALA A 113 13.35 -1.00 9.48
C ALA A 113 13.54 0.47 9.09
N ALA A 114 12.69 1.34 9.63
CA ALA A 114 12.87 2.78 9.53
C ALA A 114 13.88 3.23 10.58
N LEU A 115 14.86 4.04 10.18
CA LEU A 115 15.84 4.65 11.08
C LEU A 115 16.11 6.09 10.65
N VAL A 116 16.12 7.01 11.60
CA VAL A 116 16.57 8.39 11.38
C VAL A 116 18.05 8.47 11.71
N ILE A 117 18.84 8.98 10.77
CA ILE A 117 20.28 9.20 10.96
C ILE A 117 20.65 10.66 10.67
N GLY A 118 21.60 11.19 11.43
CA GLY A 118 22.23 12.47 11.12
C GLY A 118 23.33 12.27 10.08
N VAL A 119 23.39 13.15 9.09
CA VAL A 119 24.42 13.16 8.04
C VAL A 119 25.51 14.14 8.42
N THR A 120 26.76 13.71 8.27
CA THR A 120 27.92 14.57 8.41
C THR A 120 28.08 15.41 7.14
N GLY A 121 27.85 16.71 7.27
CA GLY A 121 27.91 17.67 6.16
C GLY A 121 26.59 17.82 5.41
N GLU A 122 26.67 18.39 4.21
CA GLU A 122 25.49 18.69 3.39
C GLU A 122 25.05 17.46 2.59
N LEU A 123 23.75 17.23 2.52
CA LEU A 123 23.17 16.17 1.72
C LEU A 123 23.15 16.58 0.24
N ALA A 124 23.45 15.65 -0.66
CA ALA A 124 23.38 15.94 -2.09
C ALA A 124 21.96 16.36 -2.51
N ALA A 125 21.84 17.45 -3.28
CA ALA A 125 20.55 18.03 -3.67
C ALA A 125 19.64 17.08 -4.50
N SER A 126 20.21 16.02 -5.08
CA SER A 126 19.44 14.98 -5.78
C SER A 126 18.74 14.01 -4.83
N VAL A 127 19.08 14.00 -3.54
CA VAL A 127 18.48 13.11 -2.55
C VAL A 127 17.14 13.68 -2.09
N ALA A 128 16.07 12.98 -2.46
CA ALA A 128 14.69 13.31 -2.12
C ALA A 128 13.94 12.06 -1.57
N PRO A 129 12.76 12.22 -0.95
CA PRO A 129 11.88 11.10 -0.63
C PRO A 129 11.72 10.15 -1.84
N GLY A 130 11.93 8.85 -1.61
CA GLY A 130 11.92 7.81 -2.65
C GLY A 130 13.28 7.52 -3.29
N SER A 131 14.32 8.32 -3.05
CA SER A 131 15.66 8.09 -3.62
C SER A 131 16.31 6.83 -3.06
N THR A 132 17.15 6.18 -3.88
CA THR A 132 17.95 5.03 -3.44
C THR A 132 19.37 5.46 -3.14
N VAL A 133 19.81 5.26 -1.90
CA VAL A 133 21.10 5.78 -1.40
C VAL A 133 21.94 4.68 -0.76
N ASP A 134 23.25 4.87 -0.80
CA ASP A 134 24.20 4.12 0.01
C ASP A 134 24.56 4.93 1.25
N VAL A 135 24.57 4.27 2.40
CA VAL A 135 24.99 4.84 3.68
C VAL A 135 26.42 4.40 3.95
N TRP A 136 27.31 5.39 4.05
CA TRP A 136 28.73 5.23 4.32
C TRP A 136 29.02 5.67 5.75
N THR A 137 29.90 4.92 6.43
CA THR A 137 30.34 5.24 7.78
C THR A 137 31.86 5.24 7.85
N ALA A 138 32.42 6.25 8.50
CA ALA A 138 33.84 6.34 8.80
C ALA A 138 34.05 6.25 10.32
N THR A 139 34.73 5.20 10.77
CA THR A 139 35.00 4.97 12.19
C THR A 139 35.95 6.02 12.71
N ARG A 140 35.64 6.61 13.86
CA ARG A 140 36.51 7.57 14.53
C ARG A 140 37.66 6.84 15.24
N THR A 141 38.90 7.23 14.96
CA THR A 141 40.11 6.66 15.61
C THR A 141 40.75 7.62 16.60
N GLY A 142 40.38 8.90 16.55
CA GLY A 142 40.91 9.95 17.41
C GLY A 142 40.14 11.25 17.28
N THR A 143 40.68 12.32 17.85
CA THR A 143 40.05 13.65 17.75
C THR A 143 40.20 14.19 16.34
N GLY A 144 39.14 14.11 15.53
CA GLY A 144 39.12 14.58 14.15
C GLY A 144 39.76 13.63 13.14
N GLU A 145 40.11 12.42 13.58
CA GLU A 145 40.67 11.37 12.72
C GLU A 145 39.65 10.27 12.50
N TYR A 146 39.50 9.88 11.24
CA TYR A 146 38.58 8.83 10.81
C TYR A 146 39.29 7.85 9.89
N GLU A 147 38.91 6.58 9.97
CA GLU A 147 39.28 5.57 8.99
C GLU A 147 38.64 5.85 7.63
N PRO A 148 39.18 5.28 6.54
CA PRO A 148 38.51 5.31 5.24
C PRO A 148 37.04 4.84 5.35
N PRO A 149 36.08 5.63 4.84
CA PRO A 149 34.66 5.27 4.92
C PRO A 149 34.38 3.93 4.26
N THR A 150 33.47 3.15 4.85
CA THR A 150 32.97 1.89 4.29
C THR A 150 31.46 1.90 4.16
N VAL A 151 30.91 1.12 3.23
CA VAL A 151 29.45 0.99 3.04
C VAL A 151 28.86 0.23 4.23
N ALA A 152 28.08 0.93 5.05
CA ALA A 152 27.32 0.33 6.14
C ALA A 152 26.02 -0.30 5.64
N VAL A 153 25.32 0.42 4.76
CA VAL A 153 24.07 -0.02 4.11
C VAL A 153 24.12 0.31 2.64
N SER A 154 23.90 -0.69 1.80
CA SER A 154 23.70 -0.50 0.36
C SER A 154 22.21 -0.43 0.03
N SER A 155 21.82 0.44 -0.89
CA SER A 155 20.45 0.55 -1.41
C SER A 155 19.37 0.79 -0.34
N ALA A 156 19.63 1.72 0.58
CA ALA A 156 18.61 2.23 1.48
C ALA A 156 17.64 3.16 0.73
N THR A 157 16.37 3.18 1.14
CA THR A 157 15.36 4.06 0.55
C THR A 157 15.10 5.25 1.46
N VAL A 158 15.14 6.47 0.92
CA VAL A 158 14.80 7.68 1.67
C VAL A 158 13.29 7.76 1.88
N VAL A 159 12.84 7.76 3.13
CA VAL A 159 11.43 7.96 3.50
C VAL A 159 11.10 9.43 3.45
N ARG A 160 11.90 10.24 4.16
CA ARG A 160 11.80 11.69 4.18
C ARG A 160 13.10 12.33 4.66
N LEU A 161 13.24 13.60 4.29
CA LEU A 161 14.21 14.49 4.91
C LEU A 161 13.63 15.01 6.22
N VAL A 162 14.46 15.13 7.25
CA VAL A 162 14.09 15.62 8.57
C VAL A 162 14.78 16.97 8.76
N ASP A 163 14.00 18.04 8.66
CA ASP A 163 14.49 19.39 8.88
C ASP A 163 14.62 19.64 10.39
N ASP A 164 15.84 19.84 10.86
CA ASP A 164 16.07 20.29 12.24
C ASP A 164 15.83 21.81 12.31
N SER A 165 14.56 22.20 12.24
CA SER A 165 14.11 23.59 12.41
C SER A 165 14.13 24.00 13.90
N GLY A 166 15.29 23.85 14.54
CA GLY A 166 15.60 24.37 15.86
C GLY A 166 16.33 25.72 15.76
N LEU A 167 16.05 26.64 16.70
CA LEU A 167 16.55 28.02 16.79
C LEU A 167 18.08 28.17 17.02
N VAL A 168 18.91 27.19 16.61
CA VAL A 168 20.37 27.24 16.76
C VAL A 168 21.03 27.24 15.39
N VAL A 169 21.55 28.41 15.02
CA VAL A 169 22.37 28.63 13.82
C VAL A 169 23.77 28.11 14.12
N ASP A 170 23.96 26.80 14.12
CA ASP A 170 25.30 26.22 14.02
C ASP A 170 25.24 24.82 13.41
N THR A 171 25.67 24.74 12.14
CA THR A 171 25.81 23.53 11.30
C THR A 171 24.49 22.79 11.04
N GLU A 172 23.89 22.97 9.84
CA GLU A 172 22.77 22.18 9.35
C GLU A 172 23.19 20.70 9.18
N ALA A 173 23.15 19.93 10.28
CA ALA A 173 23.26 18.48 10.21
C ALA A 173 21.95 17.94 9.62
N ALA A 174 21.94 17.71 8.31
CA ALA A 174 20.77 17.15 7.64
C ALA A 174 20.46 15.78 8.25
N SER A 175 19.24 15.61 8.78
CA SER A 175 18.77 14.31 9.25
C SER A 175 17.90 13.66 8.18
N VAL A 176 18.05 12.34 7.99
CA VAL A 176 17.32 11.60 6.96
C VAL A 176 16.70 10.36 7.57
N GLU A 177 15.42 10.15 7.30
CA GLU A 177 14.73 8.90 7.63
C GLU A 177 14.89 7.91 6.48
N LEU A 178 15.44 6.74 6.79
CA LEU A 178 15.77 5.70 5.82
C LEU A 178 15.07 4.39 6.14
N LEU A 179 14.62 3.68 5.10
CA LEU A 179 14.34 2.25 5.17
C LEU A 179 15.64 1.49 4.95
N VAL A 180 16.08 0.77 5.97
CA VAL A 180 17.30 -0.05 5.94
C VAL A 180 16.96 -1.54 6.16
N PRO A 181 17.70 -2.47 5.53
CA PRO A 181 17.56 -3.89 5.83
C PRO A 181 17.85 -4.17 7.32
N ARG A 182 16.97 -4.92 8.01
CA ARG A 182 17.12 -5.27 9.43
C ARG A 182 18.45 -5.97 9.74
N SER A 183 19.00 -6.73 8.78
CA SER A 183 20.31 -7.38 8.90
C SER A 183 21.49 -6.40 9.02
N ARG A 184 21.33 -5.14 8.60
CA ARG A 184 22.35 -4.09 8.70
C ARG A 184 22.13 -3.15 9.88
N LEU A 185 20.97 -3.22 10.53
CA LEU A 185 20.58 -2.27 11.58
C LEU A 185 21.57 -2.28 12.76
N ALA A 186 22.01 -3.46 13.21
CA ALA A 186 22.97 -3.57 14.32
C ALA A 186 24.29 -2.85 14.03
N ARG A 187 24.84 -3.03 12.82
CA ARG A 187 26.07 -2.34 12.39
C ARG A 187 25.88 -0.82 12.33
N LEU A 188 24.74 -0.36 11.83
CA LEU A 188 24.47 1.07 11.72
C LEU A 188 24.29 1.71 13.10
N LEU A 189 23.59 1.04 14.01
CA LEU A 189 23.44 1.48 15.41
C LEU A 189 24.78 1.48 16.16
N GLU A 190 25.65 0.50 15.92
CA GLU A 190 27.02 0.48 16.44
C GLU A 190 27.83 1.67 15.94
N ALA A 191 27.78 1.98 14.64
CA ALA A 191 28.48 3.13 14.07
C ALA A 191 27.98 4.45 14.70
N ILE A 192 26.66 4.61 14.85
CA ILE A 192 26.05 5.78 15.48
C ILE A 192 26.47 5.90 16.96
N ALA A 193 26.44 4.80 17.71
CA ALA A 193 26.81 4.78 19.12
C ALA A 193 28.28 5.12 19.35
N ASN A 194 29.15 4.83 18.38
CA ASN A 194 30.58 5.16 18.40
C ASN A 194 30.89 6.52 17.73
N GLU A 195 29.88 7.35 17.47
CA GLU A 195 30.04 8.68 16.85
C GLU A 195 30.81 8.61 15.51
N ALA A 196 30.59 7.57 14.71
CA ALA A 196 31.15 7.48 13.37
C ALA A 196 30.62 8.63 12.49
N ALA A 197 31.45 9.16 11.60
CA ALA A 197 30.97 10.10 10.59
C ALA A 197 30.12 9.34 9.57
N VAL A 198 28.95 9.89 9.23
CA VAL A 198 27.96 9.22 8.36
C VAL A 198 27.73 10.07 7.12
N SER A 199 27.82 9.45 5.95
CA SER A 199 27.55 10.12 4.67
C SER A 199 26.51 9.34 3.88
N VAL A 200 25.63 10.06 3.20
CA VAL A 200 24.58 9.47 2.37
C VAL A 200 24.87 9.83 0.92
N VAL A 201 25.02 8.81 0.07
CA VAL A 201 25.43 8.96 -1.32
C VAL A 201 24.32 8.43 -2.24
N PRO A 202 23.75 9.23 -3.15
CA PRO A 202 22.77 8.74 -4.11
C PRO A 202 23.38 7.70 -5.04
N THR A 203 22.65 6.62 -5.29
CA THR A 203 23.07 5.52 -6.19
C THR A 203 22.43 5.65 -7.57
N ASP A 204 21.28 6.31 -7.62
CA ASP A 204 20.59 6.78 -8.81
C ASP A 204 21.11 8.16 -9.19
N LEU A 205 22.23 8.21 -9.91
CA LEU A 205 22.57 9.42 -10.64
C LEU A 205 21.51 9.62 -11.73
N PRO A 206 20.75 10.74 -11.76
CA PRO A 206 19.85 11.02 -12.88
C PRO A 206 20.68 11.09 -14.15
N GLY A 207 20.58 10.04 -14.97
CA GLY A 207 21.03 10.07 -16.35
C GLY A 207 20.22 11.13 -17.09
N LYS A 208 20.93 12.06 -17.72
CA LYS A 208 20.35 13.10 -18.58
C LYS A 208 19.45 12.53 -19.67
#